data_AF-A0A9E5HC34-F1
#
_entry.id   AF-A0A9E5HC34-F1
#
_cell.length_a   1.000
_cell.length_b   1.000
_cell.length_c   1.000
_cell.angle_alpha   90.00
_cell.angle_beta   90.00
_cell.angle_gamma   90.00
#
_symmetry.space_group_name_H-M   'P 1'
#
loop_
_entity.id
_entity.type
_entity.pdbx_description
1 polymer ?
#
loop_
_entity_poly.entity_id
_entity_poly.type
_entity_poly.pdbx_seq_one_letter_code
_entity_poly.pdbx_strand_id
1 'polypeptide(L)' 'VQIKRGENRGKTIRYVNVVRDFKPIGQLSNGQARLTLPAVDGAKLAVFVQAQGQGPIVGAALQD' A
#
# COMPACT_ATOMS: atom_id res chain seq x y z
N VAL A 1 -2.61 -11.90 -16.19
CA VAL A 1 -2.81 -11.12 -17.43
C VAL A 1 -1.85 -11.62 -18.48
N GLN A 2 -2.37 -12.05 -19.64
CA GLN A 2 -1.54 -12.48 -20.77
C GLN A 2 -1.04 -11.26 -21.55
N ILE A 3 0.28 -11.17 -21.73
CA ILE A 3 0.90 -10.03 -22.43
C ILE A 3 0.97 -10.31 -23.93
N LYS A 4 0.33 -9.43 -24.72
CA LYS A 4 0.17 -9.62 -26.18
C LYS A 4 1.30 -9.03 -27.04
N ARG A 5 2.11 -8.09 -26.52
CA ARG A 5 3.16 -7.37 -27.26
C ARG A 5 4.35 -7.00 -26.37
N GLY A 6 5.50 -6.72 -26.99
CA GLY A 6 6.72 -6.22 -26.33
C GLY A 6 7.62 -7.33 -25.82
N GLU A 7 8.64 -6.95 -25.04
CA GLU A 7 9.66 -7.87 -24.51
C GLU A 7 9.07 -8.99 -23.64
N ASN A 8 7.94 -8.73 -22.97
CA ASN A 8 7.23 -9.71 -22.15
C ASN A 8 6.12 -10.48 -22.88
N ARG A 9 6.01 -10.37 -24.22
CA ARG A 9 5.00 -11.08 -25.01
C ARG A 9 5.03 -12.59 -24.75
N GLY A 10 3.84 -13.18 -24.62
CA GLY A 10 3.68 -14.62 -24.39
C GLY A 10 3.78 -15.03 -22.92
N LYS A 11 4.24 -14.13 -22.03
CA LYS A 11 4.22 -14.36 -20.60
C LYS A 11 2.85 -14.02 -20.01
N THR A 12 2.49 -14.75 -18.96
CA THR A 12 1.37 -14.40 -18.08
C THR A 12 1.93 -13.75 -16.82
N ILE A 13 1.55 -12.50 -16.56
CA ILE A 13 1.94 -11.77 -15.35
C ILE A 13 0.82 -11.86 -14.33
N ARG A 14 1.17 -12.22 -13.10
CA ARG A 14 0.29 -12.12 -11.94
C ARG A 14 0.55 -10.79 -11.24
N TYR A 15 -0.48 -9.97 -11.12
CA TYR A 15 -0.40 -8.79 -10.26
C TYR A 15 -0.63 -9.20 -8.81
N VAL A 16 0.24 -8.73 -7.93
CA VAL A 16 0.16 -8.97 -6.49
C VAL A 16 0.25 -7.62 -5.79
N ASN A 17 -0.52 -7.43 -4.72
CA ASN A 17 -0.52 -6.21 -3.90
C ASN A 17 -0.67 -4.90 -4.72
N VAL A 18 -1.57 -4.91 -5.71
CA VAL A 18 -1.88 -3.70 -6.49
C VAL A 18 -2.50 -2.66 -5.58
N VAL A 19 -1.82 -1.53 -5.40
CA VAL A 19 -2.34 -0.38 -4.66
C VAL A 19 -3.43 0.30 -5.50
N ARG A 20 -4.65 0.33 -4.96
CA ARG A 20 -5.83 0.92 -5.63
C ARG A 20 -6.23 2.28 -5.08
N ASP A 21 -5.87 2.56 -3.83
CA ASP A 21 -6.07 3.85 -3.16
C ASP A 21 -4.84 4.14 -2.29
N PHE A 22 -4.47 5.41 -2.18
CA PHE A 22 -3.34 5.87 -1.37
C PHE A 22 -3.61 7.28 -0.85
N LYS A 23 -3.67 7.42 0.47
CA LYS A 23 -3.95 8.70 1.12
C LYS A 23 -3.30 8.79 2.50
N PRO A 24 -2.92 10.01 2.94
CA PRO A 24 -2.57 10.24 4.33
C PRO A 24 -3.81 10.08 5.21
N ILE A 25 -3.65 9.44 6.38
CA ILE A 25 -4.72 9.21 7.36
C ILE A 25 -4.48 9.92 8.70
N GLY A 26 -3.34 10.59 8.84
CA GLY A 26 -2.96 11.33 10.04
C GLY A 26 -1.48 11.68 10.06
N GLN A 27 -1.09 12.41 11.10
CA GLN A 27 0.30 12.72 11.42
C GLN A 27 0.64 12.15 12.79
N LEU A 28 1.80 11.53 12.91
CA LEU A 28 2.32 11.04 14.18
C LEU A 28 3.50 11.91 14.60
N SER A 29 3.30 12.79 15.58
CA SER A 29 4.32 13.74 16.03
C SER A 29 5.16 13.21 17.19
N ASN A 30 4.56 12.41 18.09
CA ASN A 30 5.24 11.72 19.19
C ASN A 30 4.37 10.58 19.74
N GLY A 31 5.01 9.52 20.24
CA GLY A 31 4.33 8.44 20.95
C GLY A 31 3.54 7.49 20.04
N GLN A 32 2.26 7.28 20.37
CA GLN A 32 1.36 6.32 19.74
C GLN A 32 0.10 7.02 19.22
N ALA A 33 -0.42 6.57 18.08
CA ALA A 33 -1.73 6.97 17.60
C ALA A 33 -2.63 5.74 17.43
N ARG A 34 -3.91 5.90 17.80
CA ARG A 34 -4.95 4.91 17.52
C ARG A 34 -5.90 5.49 16.48
N LEU A 35 -5.96 4.85 15.33
CA LEU A 35 -6.79 5.28 14.19
C LEU A 35 -7.86 4.24 13.94
N THR A 36 -9.08 4.70 13.68
CA THR A 36 -10.18 3.84 13.22
C THR A 36 -10.35 4.07 11.73
N LEU A 37 -10.21 3.00 10.95
CA LEU A 37 -10.35 3.03 9.51
C LEU A 37 -11.55 2.17 9.10
N PRO A 38 -12.29 2.56 8.04
CA PRO A 38 -13.33 1.72 7.50
C PRO A 38 -12.73 0.42 6.95
N ALA A 39 -13.49 -0.67 7.04
CA ALA A 39 -13.13 -1.92 6.37
C ALA A 39 -13.03 -1.68 4.86
N VAL A 40 -12.01 -2.27 4.24
CA VAL A 40 -11.82 -2.20 2.79
C VAL A 40 -12.27 -3.52 2.20
N ASP A 41 -13.34 -3.49 1.40
CA ASP A 41 -13.85 -4.68 0.74
C ASP A 41 -13.00 -5.07 -0.47
N GLY A 42 -12.76 -6.37 -0.65
CA GLY A 42 -12.04 -6.93 -1.79
C GLY A 42 -10.57 -6.49 -1.93
N ALA A 43 -9.94 -5.97 -0.86
CA ALA A 43 -8.53 -5.59 -0.85
C ALA A 43 -7.92 -5.73 0.56
N LYS A 44 -6.58 -5.79 0.60
CA LYS A 44 -5.81 -5.72 1.85
C LYS A 44 -5.49 -4.28 2.21
N LEU A 45 -5.36 -3.98 3.50
CA LEU A 45 -4.97 -2.66 3.98
C LEU A 45 -3.55 -2.71 4.55
N ALA A 46 -2.65 -1.92 3.94
CA ALA A 46 -1.33 -1.66 4.50
C ALA A 46 -1.29 -0.24 5.08
N VAL A 47 -0.73 -0.10 6.28
CA VAL A 47 -0.54 1.19 6.94
C VAL A 47 0.94 1.35 7.25
N PHE A 48 1.47 2.55 7.03
CA PHE A 48 2.86 2.86 7.35
C PHE A 48 3.03 4.29 7.84
N VAL A 49 4.09 4.52 8.61
CA VAL A 49 4.53 5.85 9.05
C VAL A 49 5.75 6.22 8.22
N GLN A 50 5.67 7.35 7.52
CA GLN A 50 6.75 7.86 6.70
C GLN A 50 7.23 9.21 7.25
N ALA A 51 8.55 9.40 7.31
CA ALA A 51 9.11 10.71 7.61
C ALA A 51 8.69 11.72 6.52
N GLN A 52 8.52 12.99 6.91
CA GLN A 52 8.09 14.04 5.98
C GLN A 52 9.05 14.19 4.79
N GLY A 53 8.54 14.78 3.70
CA GLY A 53 9.35 15.07 2.51
C GLY A 53 9.75 13.82 1.70
N GLN A 54 8.89 12.80 1.66
CA GLN A 54 9.19 11.50 1.03
C GLN A 54 10.36 10.77 1.70
N GLY A 55 10.52 10.96 3.02
CA GLY A 55 11.57 10.30 3.79
C GLY A 55 11.34 8.80 3.97
N PRO A 56 12.18 8.14 4.79
CA PRO A 56 12.07 6.71 5.02
C PRO A 56 10.74 6.32 5.68
N ILE A 57 10.29 5.09 5.41
CA ILE A 57 9.25 4.42 6.18
C ILE A 57 9.89 3.93 7.48
N VAL A 58 9.37 4.38 8.63
CA VAL A 58 9.91 4.08 9.97
C VAL A 58 9.09 3.03 10.73
N GLY A 59 7.95 2.62 10.16
CA GLY A 59 7.11 1.54 10.69
C GLY A 59 6.00 1.20 9.71
N ALA A 60 5.58 -0.06 9.68
CA ALA A 60 4.53 -0.54 8.82
C ALA A 60 3.77 -1.72 9.45
N ALA A 61 2.51 -1.88 9.06
CA ALA A 61 1.68 -3.00 9.43
C ALA A 61 0.77 -3.39 8.27
N LEU A 62 0.41 -4.67 8.21
CA LEU A 62 -0.59 -5.21 7.30
C LEU A 62 -1.81 -5.62 8.12
N GLN A 63 -2.99 -5.27 7.64
CA GLN A 63 -4.25 -5.85 8.08
C GLN A 63 -4.71 -6.81 6.97
N ASP A 64 -4.75 -8.09 7.32
CA ASP A 64 -5.24 -9.18 6.47
C ASP A 64 -6.76 -9.28 6.47
#